data_AF-N2A6K8-F1
#
_entry.id   AF-N2A6K8-F1
#
_cell.length_a   1.000
_cell.length_b   1.000
_cell.length_c   1.000
_cell.angle_alpha   90.00
_cell.angle_beta   90.00
_cell.angle_gamma   90.00
#
_symmetry.space_group_name_H-M   'P 1'
#
loop_
_entity.id
_entity.type
_entity.pdbx_description
1 polymer ?
#
loop_
_entity_poly.entity_id
_entity_poly.type
_entity_poly.pdbx_seq_one_letter_code
_entity_poly.pdbx_strand_id
1 'polypeptide(L)'
;MKKKMTVFIPYAVVLGLDFYIFPCLIKDTGSAMFMLLCVIPLIAFICSVVYGIRQGFDGVMPVAAVILFLPTIFIYYNTTAYVYVFIYGIITFVGNGIGRLFYKKCQSVS
;
A
#
# COMPACT_ATOMS: atom_id res chain seq x y z
N MET A 1 -6.64 6.23 -21.06
CA MET A 1 -5.73 5.49 -20.14
C MET A 1 -4.76 6.40 -19.37
N LYS A 2 -4.17 7.45 -19.98
CA LYS A 2 -3.17 8.34 -19.33
C LYS A 2 -3.62 8.98 -18.00
N LYS A 3 -4.88 9.40 -17.88
CA LYS A 3 -5.42 10.06 -16.67
C LYS A 3 -5.36 9.16 -15.41
N LYS A 4 -5.58 7.85 -15.57
CA LYS A 4 -5.50 6.87 -14.47
C LYS A 4 -4.06 6.73 -13.94
N MET A 5 -3.09 6.60 -14.83
CA MET A 5 -1.68 6.48 -14.43
C MET A 5 -1.16 7.72 -13.70
N THR A 6 -1.61 8.91 -14.12
CA THR A 6 -1.18 10.16 -13.49
C THR A 6 -1.67 10.27 -12.05
N VAL A 7 -2.88 9.76 -11.77
CA VAL A 7 -3.43 9.70 -10.41
C VAL A 7 -2.74 8.62 -9.58
N PHE A 8 -2.31 7.50 -10.18
CA PHE A 8 -1.61 6.41 -9.49
C PHE A 8 -0.21 6.78 -8.97
N ILE A 9 0.59 7.50 -9.76
CA ILE A 9 1.98 7.87 -9.44
C ILE A 9 2.17 8.38 -8.01
N PRO A 10 1.41 9.39 -7.51
CA PRO A 10 1.61 9.89 -6.15
C PRO A 10 1.34 8.82 -5.08
N TYR A 11 0.37 7.93 -5.26
CA TYR A 11 0.09 6.86 -4.30
C TYR A 11 1.17 5.78 -4.31
N ALA A 12 1.70 5.46 -5.49
CA ALA A 12 2.85 4.56 -5.63
C ALA A 12 4.11 5.15 -4.96
N VAL A 13 4.33 6.46 -5.10
CA VAL A 13 5.41 7.16 -4.40
C VAL A 13 5.21 7.10 -2.89
N VAL A 14 3.99 7.36 -2.38
CA VAL A 14 3.70 7.24 -0.94
C VAL A 14 3.97 5.82 -0.42
N LEU A 15 3.53 4.78 -1.15
CA LEU A 15 3.85 3.39 -0.79
C LEU A 15 5.36 3.10 -0.83
N GLY A 16 6.07 3.63 -1.84
CA GLY A 16 7.53 3.50 -1.92
C GLY A 16 8.24 4.19 -0.76
N LEU A 17 7.82 5.40 -0.39
CA LEU A 17 8.37 6.09 0.78
C LEU A 17 8.06 5.32 2.06
N ASP A 18 6.84 4.81 2.19
CA ASP A 18 6.42 4.01 3.34
C ASP A 18 7.29 2.75 3.50
N PHE A 19 7.48 1.99 2.42
CA PHE A 19 8.24 0.73 2.45
C PHE A 19 9.76 0.90 2.49
N TYR A 20 10.32 2.06 2.12
CA TYR A 20 11.78 2.23 2.05
C TYR A 20 12.34 3.23 3.07
N ILE A 21 11.55 4.19 3.55
CA ILE A 21 12.00 5.17 4.55
C ILE A 21 11.70 4.70 5.97
N PHE A 22 10.50 4.19 6.24
CA PHE A 22 10.17 3.74 7.60
C PHE A 22 11.08 2.60 8.07
N PRO A 23 11.45 1.61 7.24
CA PRO A 23 12.35 0.55 7.70
C PRO A 23 13.75 1.05 8.08
N CYS A 24 14.21 2.19 7.57
CA CYS A 24 15.46 2.81 8.01
C CYS A 24 15.43 3.31 9.47
N LEU A 25 14.24 3.50 10.04
CA LEU A 25 14.08 3.93 11.43
C LEU A 25 14.07 2.74 12.41
N ILE A 26 14.13 1.51 11.91
CA ILE A 26 14.19 0.29 12.71
C ILE A 26 15.58 0.19 13.37
N LYS A 27 15.61 0.19 14.70
CA LYS A 27 16.85 0.02 15.48
C LYS A 27 16.94 -1.34 16.16
N ASP A 28 15.79 -1.86 16.57
CA ASP A 28 15.67 -3.12 17.29
C ASP A 28 14.53 -3.98 16.72
N THR A 29 14.56 -5.29 16.97
CA THR A 29 13.53 -6.25 16.52
C THR A 29 12.12 -5.84 16.95
N GLY A 30 11.96 -5.29 18.15
CA GLY A 30 10.66 -4.80 18.63
C GLY A 30 10.11 -3.65 17.77
N SER A 31 10.98 -2.70 17.41
CA SER A 31 10.61 -1.60 16.51
C SER A 31 10.30 -2.08 15.08
N ALA A 32 11.03 -3.10 14.61
CA ALA A 32 10.77 -3.73 13.32
C ALA A 32 9.36 -4.34 13.26
N MET A 33 9.00 -5.12 14.29
CA MET A 33 7.69 -5.76 14.38
C MET A 33 6.56 -4.73 14.49
N PHE A 34 6.75 -3.69 15.28
CA PHE A 34 5.77 -2.61 15.39
C PHE A 34 5.55 -1.88 14.04
N MET A 35 6.62 -1.60 13.30
CA MET A 35 6.50 -0.98 11.98
C MET A 35 5.81 -1.90 10.97
N LEU A 36 6.24 -3.17 10.87
CA LEU A 36 5.69 -4.17 9.94
C LEU A 36 4.22 -4.49 10.21
N LEU A 37 3.80 -4.50 11.47
CA LEU A 37 2.46 -4.94 11.87
C LEU A 37 1.46 -3.80 12.04
N CYS A 38 1.93 -2.58 12.32
CA CYS A 38 1.04 -1.45 12.61
C CYS A 38 1.24 -0.30 11.63
N VAL A 39 2.44 0.30 11.59
CA VAL A 39 2.65 1.59 10.89
C VAL A 39 2.54 1.44 9.38
N ILE A 40 3.39 0.59 8.80
CA ILE A 40 3.44 0.32 7.36
C ILE A 40 2.09 -0.19 6.82
N PRO A 41 1.46 -1.24 7.41
CA PRO A 41 0.18 -1.74 6.89
C PRO A 41 -0.95 -0.70 7.00
N LEU A 42 -0.95 0.15 8.03
CA LEU A 42 -1.97 1.18 8.18
C LEU A 42 -1.84 2.26 7.11
N ILE A 43 -0.61 2.71 6.83
CA ILE A 43 -0.35 3.69 5.76
C ILE A 43 -0.72 3.10 4.40
N ALA A 44 -0.29 1.87 4.11
CA ALA A 44 -0.65 1.16 2.88
C ALA A 44 -2.17 0.98 2.72
N PHE A 45 -2.88 0.65 3.81
CA PHE A 45 -4.33 0.54 3.81
C PHE A 45 -5.02 1.87 3.48
N ILE A 46 -4.69 2.94 4.22
CA ILE A 46 -5.28 4.27 4.02
C ILE A 46 -5.00 4.77 2.60
N CYS A 47 -3.76 4.61 2.13
CA CYS A 47 -3.35 4.97 0.77
C CYS A 47 -4.19 4.24 -0.28
N SER A 48 -4.42 2.94 -0.11
CA SER A 48 -5.24 2.14 -1.02
C SER A 48 -6.73 2.49 -0.97
N VAL A 49 -7.27 2.80 0.21
CA VAL A 49 -8.64 3.30 0.35
C VAL A 49 -8.82 4.59 -0.43
N VAL A 50 -7.96 5.59 -0.20
CA VAL A 50 -8.05 6.88 -0.89
C VAL A 50 -7.91 6.73 -2.40
N TYR A 51 -6.99 5.88 -2.87
CA TYR A 51 -6.86 5.56 -4.29
C TYR A 51 -8.15 4.92 -4.84
N GLY A 52 -8.73 3.96 -4.11
CA GLY A 52 -9.99 3.31 -4.49
C GLY A 52 -11.18 4.28 -4.58
N ILE A 53 -11.23 5.29 -3.70
CA ILE A 53 -12.24 6.36 -3.74
C ILE A 53 -12.12 7.22 -4.99
N ARG A 54 -10.89 7.44 -5.50
CA ARG A 54 -10.65 8.31 -6.66
C ARG A 54 -10.72 7.60 -8.00
N GLN A 55 -10.34 6.33 -8.03
CA GLN A 55 -10.12 5.59 -9.27
C GLN A 55 -11.08 4.41 -9.45
N GLY A 56 -11.86 4.11 -8.41
CA GLY A 56 -12.68 2.91 -8.32
C GLY A 56 -11.84 1.69 -7.97
N PHE A 57 -12.39 0.51 -8.25
CA PHE A 57 -11.69 -0.74 -7.98
C PHE A 57 -10.73 -1.09 -9.12
N ASP A 58 -9.45 -1.20 -8.78
CA ASP A 58 -8.38 -1.51 -9.73
C ASP A 58 -7.27 -2.31 -9.04
N GLY A 59 -6.87 -3.43 -9.64
CA GLY A 59 -5.82 -4.32 -9.15
C GLY A 59 -4.40 -3.72 -9.23
N VAL A 60 -4.24 -2.57 -9.89
CA VAL A 60 -2.94 -1.88 -10.00
C VAL A 60 -2.32 -1.57 -8.63
N MET A 61 -3.12 -1.13 -7.65
CA MET A 61 -2.59 -0.73 -6.34
C MET A 61 -2.08 -1.93 -5.50
N PRO A 62 -2.82 -3.05 -5.41
CA PRO A 62 -2.31 -4.28 -4.79
C PRO A 62 -1.06 -4.85 -5.47
N VAL A 63 -1.03 -4.88 -6.80
CA VAL A 63 0.13 -5.35 -7.56
C VAL A 63 1.34 -4.44 -7.30
N ALA A 64 1.14 -3.12 -7.28
CA ALA A 64 2.20 -2.17 -6.96
C ALA A 64 2.75 -2.36 -5.56
N ALA A 65 1.89 -2.60 -4.56
CA ALA A 65 2.32 -2.83 -3.18
C ALA A 65 3.22 -4.08 -3.07
N VAL A 66 2.83 -5.17 -3.72
CA VAL A 66 3.62 -6.41 -3.76
C VAL A 66 4.98 -6.18 -4.44
N ILE A 67 4.99 -5.53 -5.61
CA ILE A 67 6.21 -5.25 -6.37
C ILE A 67 7.15 -4.31 -5.61
N LEU A 68 6.61 -3.28 -4.94
CA LEU A 68 7.41 -2.31 -4.19
C LEU A 68 7.96 -2.91 -2.90
N PHE A 69 7.23 -3.80 -2.24
CA PHE A 69 7.67 -4.42 -1.00
C PHE A 69 8.70 -5.54 -1.21
N LEU A 70 8.61 -6.30 -2.31
CA LEU A 70 9.50 -7.45 -2.55
C LEU A 70 11.01 -7.12 -2.42
N PRO A 71 11.54 -6.03 -3.01
CA PRO A 71 12.96 -5.68 -2.91
C PRO A 71 13.37 -5.30 -1.49
N THR A 72 12.45 -4.75 -0.69
CA THR A 72 12.74 -4.36 0.70
C THR A 72 13.11 -5.55 1.57
N ILE A 73 12.65 -6.77 1.22
CA ILE A 73 13.01 -7.99 1.93
C ILE A 73 14.51 -8.26 1.81
N PHE A 74 15.10 -8.00 0.65
CA PHE A 74 16.53 -8.20 0.41
C PHE A 74 17.41 -7.10 1.03
N ILE A 75 16.84 -5.91 1.26
CA ILE A 75 17.57 -4.74 1.75
C ILE A 75 17.50 -4.64 3.29
N TYR A 76 16.31 -4.81 3.87
CA TYR A 76 16.03 -4.49 5.28
C TYR A 76 15.59 -5.67 6.14
N TYR A 77 15.06 -6.74 5.53
CA TYR A 77 14.43 -7.83 6.27
C TYR A 77 15.11 -9.18 6.03
N ASN A 78 14.49 -10.25 6.54
CA ASN A 78 14.97 -11.63 6.40
C ASN A 78 13.90 -12.51 5.72
N THR A 79 14.19 -13.80 5.55
CA THR A 79 13.33 -14.76 4.84
C THR A 79 11.95 -14.97 5.47
N THR A 80 11.73 -14.62 6.74
CA THR A 80 10.37 -14.71 7.32
C THR A 80 9.47 -13.57 6.83
N ALA A 81 10.03 -12.49 6.29
CA ALA A 81 9.27 -11.33 5.86
C ALA A 81 8.48 -11.54 4.56
N TYR A 82 8.71 -12.65 3.84
CA TYR A 82 7.93 -13.00 2.65
C TYR A 82 6.43 -13.16 2.94
N VAL A 83 6.04 -13.50 4.17
CA VAL A 83 4.62 -13.54 4.56
C VAL A 83 3.96 -12.16 4.42
N TYR A 84 4.70 -11.07 4.66
CA TYR A 84 4.16 -9.71 4.58
C TYR A 84 3.88 -9.25 3.14
N VAL A 85 4.48 -9.91 2.14
CA VAL A 85 4.14 -9.68 0.72
C VAL A 85 2.66 -9.99 0.49
N PHE A 86 2.20 -11.14 0.99
CA PHE A 86 0.80 -11.55 0.88
C PHE A 86 -0.10 -10.67 1.74
N ILE A 87 0.33 -10.37 2.97
CA ILE A 87 -0.44 -9.51 3.88
C ILE A 87 -0.66 -8.13 3.27
N TYR A 88 0.38 -7.46 2.76
CA TYR A 88 0.24 -6.13 2.16
C TYR A 88 -0.54 -6.17 0.85
N GLY A 89 -0.41 -7.23 0.06
CA GLY A 89 -1.29 -7.47 -1.09
C GLY A 89 -2.76 -7.54 -0.69
N ILE A 90 -3.10 -8.30 0.36
CA ILE A 90 -4.48 -8.41 0.88
C ILE A 90 -4.97 -7.09 1.45
N ILE A 91 -4.16 -6.43 2.29
CA ILE A 91 -4.53 -5.15 2.93
C ILE A 91 -4.84 -4.09 1.88
N THR A 92 -3.97 -3.95 0.88
CA THR A 92 -4.19 -2.99 -0.19
C THR A 92 -5.36 -3.39 -1.08
N PHE A 93 -5.60 -4.69 -1.31
CA PHE A 93 -6.77 -5.16 -2.05
C PHE A 93 -8.09 -4.84 -1.32
N VAL A 94 -8.16 -5.12 -0.02
CA VAL A 94 -9.31 -4.80 0.84
C VAL A 94 -9.51 -3.29 0.91
N GLY A 95 -8.45 -2.52 1.12
CA GLY A 95 -8.51 -1.05 1.14
C GLY A 95 -9.06 -0.49 -0.19
N ASN A 96 -8.59 -0.99 -1.32
CA ASN A 96 -9.07 -0.60 -2.64
C ASN A 96 -10.57 -0.93 -2.81
N GLY A 97 -10.98 -2.13 -2.38
CA GLY A 97 -12.38 -2.58 -2.37
C GLY A 97 -13.28 -1.68 -1.52
N ILE A 98 -12.83 -1.29 -0.33
CA ILE A 98 -13.55 -0.35 0.55
C ILE A 98 -13.66 1.02 -0.13
N GLY A 99 -12.57 1.53 -0.70
CA GLY A 99 -12.58 2.81 -1.41
C GLY A 99 -13.60 2.85 -2.56
N ARG A 100 -13.75 1.73 -3.30
CA ARG A 100 -14.75 1.58 -4.36
C ARG A 100 -16.18 1.81 -3.87
N LEU A 101 -16.51 1.40 -2.65
CA LEU A 101 -17.87 1.58 -2.09
C LEU A 101 -18.26 3.06 -2.03
N PHE A 102 -17.27 3.93 -1.81
CA PHE A 102 -17.47 5.38 -1.79
C PHE A 102 -17.30 6.05 -3.17
N TYR A 103 -16.59 5.42 -4.11
CA TYR A 103 -16.43 5.93 -5.49
C TYR A 103 -17.77 6.23 -6.18
N LYS A 104 -18.78 5.35 -6.01
CA LYS A 104 -20.11 5.54 -6.62
C LYS A 104 -20.88 6.73 -6.02
N LYS A 105 -20.63 7.09 -4.76
CA LYS A 105 -21.27 8.24 -4.10
C LYS A 105 -20.76 9.57 -4.65
N CYS A 106 -19.50 9.66 -5.09
CA CYS A 106 -18.97 10.88 -5.70
C CYS A 106 -19.46 11.11 -7.14
N GLN A 107 -19.84 10.07 -7.88
CA GLN A 107 -20.37 10.23 -9.25
C GLN A 107 -21.86 10.56 -9.31
N SER A 108 -22.66 10.28 -8.27
CA SER A 108 -24.10 10.61 -8.28
C SER A 108 -24.43 12.03 -7.81
N VAL A 109 -23.41 12.85 -7.51
CA VAL A 109 -23.56 14.25 -7.04
C VAL A 109 -22.88 15.22 -8.03
N SER A 110 -22.49 14.75 -9.22
CA SER A 110 -21.95 15.53 -10.33
C SER A 110 -22.88 15.44 -11.53
#